data_AF-A0A2M7UG56-F1
#
_entry.id   AF-A0A2M7UG56-F1
#
_cell.length_a   1.000
_cell.length_b   1.000
_cell.length_c   1.000
_cell.angle_alpha   90.00
_cell.angle_beta   90.00
_cell.angle_gamma   90.00
#
_symmetry.space_group_name_H-M   'P 1'
#
loop_
_entity.id
_entity.type
_entity.pdbx_description
1 polymer ?
#
loop_
_entity_poly.entity_id
_entity_poly.type
_entity_poly.pdbx_seq_one_letter_code
_entity_poly.pdbx_strand_id
1 'polypeptide(L)'
;MDNQDLPTTNEEKKEIVLSSKKKWFWLAVAIALISPVSGVILAIALLAESGMRRTGLIIFILSFIWGVASLYLTSWLMNNGYLPVF
;
A
#
# COMPACT_ATOMS: atom_id res chain seq x y z
N MET A 1 -27.00 -29.40 -43.58
CA MET A 1 -25.73 -28.86 -44.09
C MET A 1 -25.83 -27.35 -44.07
N ASP A 2 -26.17 -26.78 -42.92
CA ASP A 2 -25.25 -26.48 -41.80
C ASP A 2 -24.36 -25.32 -42.16
N ASN A 3 -24.56 -24.20 -41.47
CA ASN A 3 -23.49 -23.43 -40.82
C ASN A 3 -24.19 -22.48 -39.85
N GLN A 4 -24.30 -22.91 -38.60
CA GLN A 4 -24.67 -22.05 -37.48
C GLN A 4 -23.62 -20.93 -37.37
N ASP A 5 -24.07 -19.69 -37.48
CA ASP A 5 -23.29 -18.54 -37.05
C ASP A 5 -23.17 -18.59 -35.51
N LEU A 6 -22.12 -19.26 -35.04
CA LEU A 6 -21.75 -19.28 -33.63
C LEU A 6 -21.51 -17.83 -33.16
N PRO A 7 -22.16 -17.36 -32.08
CA PRO A 7 -21.81 -16.07 -31.51
C PRO A 7 -20.37 -16.19 -30.99
N THR A 8 -19.46 -15.47 -31.63
CA THR A 8 -18.11 -15.23 -31.14
C THR A 8 -18.23 -14.36 -29.90
N THR A 9 -18.48 -15.01 -28.75
CA THR A 9 -18.34 -14.39 -27.44
C THR A 9 -16.92 -13.87 -27.36
N ASN A 10 -16.79 -12.56 -27.60
CA ASN A 10 -15.60 -11.79 -27.30
C ASN A 10 -15.43 -11.85 -25.79
N GLU A 11 -14.78 -12.90 -25.31
CA GLU A 11 -14.18 -12.87 -24.00
C GLU A 11 -13.11 -11.80 -24.08
N GLU A 12 -13.51 -10.57 -23.73
CA GLU A 12 -12.61 -9.54 -23.23
C GLU A 12 -11.88 -10.17 -22.04
N LYS A 13 -10.83 -10.94 -22.33
CA LYS A 13 -9.75 -11.20 -21.42
C LYS A 13 -9.19 -9.83 -21.13
N LYS A 14 -9.76 -9.17 -20.12
CA LYS A 14 -9.19 -8.01 -19.46
C LYS A 14 -7.83 -8.50 -19.01
N GLU A 15 -6.85 -8.31 -19.87
CA GLU A 15 -5.46 -8.37 -19.51
C GLU A 15 -5.35 -7.29 -18.45
N ILE A 16 -5.37 -7.75 -17.21
CA ILE A 16 -5.12 -6.91 -16.05
C ILE A 16 -3.64 -6.60 -16.19
N VAL A 17 -3.32 -5.65 -17.07
CA VAL A 17 -2.04 -4.98 -17.17
C VAL A 17 -2.00 -4.09 -15.92
N LEU A 18 -1.90 -4.76 -14.78
CA LEU A 18 -1.58 -4.17 -13.49
C LEU A 18 -0.16 -3.67 -13.67
N SER A 19 -0.05 -2.43 -14.16
CA SER A 19 1.20 -1.69 -14.24
C SER A 19 1.98 -1.97 -12.95
N SER A 20 3.10 -2.72 -13.03
CA SER A 20 3.79 -3.28 -11.87
C SER A 20 3.98 -2.22 -10.78
N LYS A 21 4.27 -0.98 -11.19
CA LYS A 21 4.44 0.18 -10.28
C LYS A 21 3.25 0.41 -9.33
N LYS A 22 2.01 0.23 -9.79
CA LYS A 22 0.80 0.38 -8.95
C LYS A 22 0.68 -0.73 -7.91
N LYS A 23 1.11 -1.95 -8.26
CA LYS A 23 1.11 -3.11 -7.35
C LYS A 23 2.14 -2.91 -6.23
N TRP A 24 3.35 -2.48 -6.59
CA TRP A 24 4.41 -2.17 -5.62
C TRP A 24 4.07 -0.98 -4.72
N PHE A 25 3.34 0.02 -5.24
CA PHE A 25 2.81 1.12 -4.42
C PHE A 25 1.81 0.63 -3.36
N TRP A 26 0.81 -0.14 -3.78
CA TRP A 26 -0.20 -0.67 -2.85
C TRP A 26 0.40 -1.64 -1.82
N LEU A 27 1.41 -2.42 -2.22
CA LEU A 27 2.15 -3.28 -1.31
C LEU A 27 2.87 -2.44 -0.23
N ALA A 28 3.56 -1.36 -0.63
CA ALA A 28 4.25 -0.49 0.30
C ALA A 28 3.28 0.23 1.26
N VAL A 29 2.12 0.65 0.78
CA VAL A 29 1.05 1.23 1.61
C VAL A 29 0.52 0.20 2.62
N ALA A 30 0.25 -1.04 2.18
CA ALA A 30 -0.22 -2.11 3.06
C ALA A 30 0.81 -2.44 4.16
N ILE A 31 2.10 -2.46 3.83
CA ILE A 31 3.18 -2.71 4.81
C ILE A 31 3.31 -1.54 5.79
N ALA A 32 3.20 -0.29 5.32
CA ALA A 32 3.24 0.90 6.18
C ALA A 32 2.08 0.97 7.18
N LEU A 33 0.91 0.44 6.82
CA LEU A 33 -0.25 0.34 7.71
C LEU A 33 -0.04 -0.68 8.83
N ILE A 34 0.64 -1.80 8.55
CA ILE A 34 0.90 -2.88 9.54
C ILE A 34 1.96 -2.44 10.55
N SER A 35 3.04 -1.80 10.09
CA SER A 35 4.06 -1.26 10.97
C SER A 35 4.63 0.06 10.42
N PRO A 36 4.55 1.15 11.19
CA PRO A 36 5.12 2.43 10.79
C PRO A 36 6.61 2.33 10.43
N VAL A 37 7.35 1.46 11.13
CA VAL A 37 8.81 1.28 10.96
C VAL A 37 9.13 0.58 9.63
N SER A 38 8.42 -0.49 9.30
CA SER A 38 8.63 -1.17 8.01
C SER A 38 8.19 -0.30 6.83
N GLY A 39 7.15 0.51 7.00
CA GLY A 39 6.72 1.50 6.02
C GLY A 39 7.77 2.56 5.71
N VAL A 40 8.48 3.06 6.74
CA VAL A 40 9.59 4.03 6.55
C VAL A 40 10.75 3.40 5.79
N ILE A 41 11.14 2.15 6.10
CA ILE A 41 12.22 1.44 5.42
C ILE A 41 11.90 1.24 3.93
N LEU A 42 10.67 0.80 3.63
CA LEU A 42 10.20 0.62 2.25
C LEU A 42 10.09 1.95 1.49
N ALA A 43 9.65 3.01 2.17
CA ALA A 43 9.59 4.34 1.58
C ALA A 43 10.98 4.84 1.19
N ILE A 44 11.99 4.64 2.04
CA ILE A 44 13.39 4.98 1.76
C ILE A 44 13.93 4.16 0.59
N ALA A 45 13.65 2.86 0.53
CA ALA A 45 14.04 2.00 -0.59
C ALA A 45 13.42 2.49 -1.92
N LEU A 46 12.15 2.87 -1.90
CA LEU A 46 11.47 3.45 -3.07
C LEU A 46 11.96 4.86 -3.43
N LEU A 47 12.45 5.63 -2.44
CA LEU A 47 13.06 6.94 -2.64
C LEU A 47 14.43 6.85 -3.30
N ALA A 48 15.18 5.78 -3.02
CA ALA A 48 16.47 5.50 -3.66
C ALA A 48 16.31 5.21 -5.16
N GLU A 49 15.15 4.70 -5.59
CA GLU A 49 14.87 4.37 -6.97
C GLU A 49 14.39 5.60 -7.76
N SER A 50 15.20 6.09 -8.72
CA SER A 50 15.00 7.39 -9.39
C SER A 50 13.65 7.51 -10.11
N GLY A 51 13.09 6.39 -10.56
CA GLY A 51 11.81 6.32 -11.25
C GLY A 51 10.57 6.34 -10.34
N MET A 52 10.74 6.28 -9.01
CA MET A 52 9.63 6.18 -8.04
C MET A 52 9.74 7.15 -6.86
N ARG A 53 10.63 8.15 -6.93
CA ARG A 53 10.85 9.15 -5.86
C ARG A 53 9.58 9.84 -5.35
N ARG A 54 8.68 10.27 -6.25
CA ARG A 54 7.40 10.88 -5.84
C ARG A 54 6.53 9.92 -5.04
N THR A 55 6.50 8.66 -5.48
CA THR A 55 5.77 7.57 -4.84
C THR A 55 6.34 7.26 -3.46
N GLY A 56 7.68 7.14 -3.35
CA GLY A 56 8.37 6.95 -2.07
C GLY A 56 8.11 8.10 -1.09
N LEU A 57 8.05 9.35 -1.57
CA LEU A 57 7.79 10.52 -0.72
C LEU A 57 6.36 10.53 -0.17
N ILE A 58 5.36 10.14 -0.98
CA ILE A 58 3.97 9.98 -0.52
C ILE A 58 3.87 8.91 0.57
N ILE A 59 4.49 7.75 0.35
CA ILE A 59 4.50 6.65 1.33
C ILE A 59 5.24 7.08 2.60
N PHE A 60 6.35 7.81 2.45
CA PHE A 60 7.12 8.33 3.58
C PHE A 60 6.28 9.27 4.45
N ILE A 61 5.60 10.26 3.86
CA ILE A 61 4.72 11.17 4.59
C ILE A 61 3.59 10.40 5.27
N LEU A 62 2.96 9.46 4.55
CA LEU A 62 1.88 8.65 5.10
C LEU A 62 2.35 7.81 6.30
N SER A 63 3.50 7.15 6.17
CA SER A 63 4.11 6.33 7.24
C SER A 63 4.53 7.18 8.43
N PHE A 64 5.00 8.41 8.18
CA PHE A 64 5.36 9.36 9.23
C PHE A 64 4.13 9.83 10.02
N ILE A 65 3.07 10.26 9.33
CA ILE A 65 1.80 10.66 9.95
C ILE A 65 1.23 9.48 10.75
N TRP A 66 1.23 8.28 10.17
CA TRP A 66 0.73 7.07 10.82
C TRP A 66 1.56 6.69 12.06
N GLY A 67 2.89 6.80 11.99
CA GLY A 67 3.77 6.56 13.12
C GLY A 67 3.50 7.51 14.29
N VAL A 68 3.36 8.81 14.01
CA VAL A 68 3.00 9.81 15.02
C VAL A 68 1.61 9.54 15.60
N ALA A 69 0.63 9.23 14.75
CA ALA A 69 -0.73 8.89 15.18
C ALA A 69 -0.75 7.65 16.07
N SER A 70 0.02 6.61 15.74
CA SER A 70 0.13 5.39 16.53
C SER A 70 0.75 5.67 17.90
N LEU A 71 1.82 6.46 17.97
CA LEU A 71 2.44 6.83 19.26
C LEU A 71 1.48 7.64 20.13
N TYR A 72 0.76 8.59 19.52
CA TYR A 72 -0.25 9.38 20.22
C TYR A 72 -1.39 8.48 20.73
N LEU A 73 -1.87 7.55 19.90
CA LEU A 73 -2.93 6.63 20.27
C LEU A 73 -2.49 5.69 21.39
N THR A 74 -1.26 5.15 21.34
CA THR A 74 -0.69 4.34 22.43
C THR A 74 -0.60 5.13 23.73
N SER A 75 -0.09 6.37 23.68
CA SER A 75 0.00 7.25 24.85
C SER A 75 -1.39 7.57 25.40
N TRP A 76 -2.37 7.83 24.53
CA TRP A 76 -3.76 8.05 24.92
C TRP A 76 -4.37 6.80 25.55
N LEU A 77 -4.16 5.60 25.00
CA LEU A 77 -4.64 4.33 25.59
C LEU A 77 -4.02 4.08 26.96
N MET A 78 -2.73 4.37 27.15
CA MET A 78 -2.04 4.25 28.43
C MET A 78 -2.62 5.23 29.47
N ASN A 79 -2.83 6.50 29.08
CA ASN A 79 -3.42 7.51 29.97
C ASN A 79 -4.87 7.18 30.39
N ASN A 80 -5.61 6.45 29.55
CA ASN A 80 -6.96 6.00 29.86
C ASN A 80 -7.01 4.63 30.59
N GLY A 81 -5.85 4.05 30.91
CA GLY A 81 -5.76 2.79 31.67
C GLY A 81 -6.13 1.53 30.87
N TYR A 82 -6.26 1.63 29.54
CA TYR A 82 -6.52 0.48 28.67
C TYR A 82 -5.28 -0.39 28.43
N LEU A 83 -4.08 0.18 28.59
CA LEU A 83 -2.80 -0.54 28.48
C LEU A 83 -1.99 -0.39 29.77
N PRO A 84 -1.37 -1.46 30.29
CA PRO A 84 -0.46 -1.35 31.42
C PRO A 84 0.76 -0.50 31.02
N VAL A 85 1.11 0.43 31.90
CA VAL A 85 2.36 1.18 31.80
C VAL A 85 3.46 0.27 32.35
N PHE A 86 4.37 -0.18 31.49
CA PHE A 86 5.53 -0.97 31.89
C PHE A 86 6.67 -0.08 32.38
#